data_AF-A0A7S0XU04-F1
#
_entry.id   AF-A0A7S0XU04-F1
#
_cell.length_a   1.000
_cell.length_b   1.000
_cell.length_c   1.000
_cell.angle_alpha   90.00
_cell.angle_beta   90.00
_cell.angle_gamma   90.00
#
_symmetry.space_group_name_H-M   'P 1'
#
loop_
_entity.id
_entity.type
_entity.pdbx_description
1 polymer ?
#
loop_
_entity_poly.entity_id
_entity_poly.type
_entity_poly.pdbx_seq_one_letter_code
_entity_poly.pdbx_strand_id
1 'polypeptide(L)'
;AILRQHPQRFGGAVLVSPALSTPPIPWITEKALSMVCVVAPWAPLGPADDPESGMAPELAKRHRESPHNYMGGMRLRTGKMFLDVFRRIDRELSEGRFKTAFPFVILHGDCDGTCELSTSQRVIECSTSA
;
A
#
# COMPACT_ATOMS: atom_id res chain seq x y z
N ALA A 1 10.11 0.91 -7.99
CA ALA A 1 9.77 2.34 -7.99
C ALA A 1 10.88 3.10 -8.70
N ILE A 2 10.54 4.01 -9.61
CA ILE A 2 11.48 4.82 -10.39
C ILE A 2 12.51 5.52 -9.47
N LEU A 3 12.07 5.96 -8.28
CA LEU A 3 12.93 6.51 -7.22
C LEU A 3 14.08 5.59 -6.81
N ARG A 4 13.85 4.28 -6.71
CA ARG A 4 14.90 3.29 -6.38
C ARG A 4 15.80 2.96 -7.57
N GLN A 5 15.28 3.07 -8.79
CA GLN A 5 16.06 2.76 -10.02
C GLN A 5 16.96 3.92 -10.43
N HIS A 6 16.56 5.16 -10.10
CA HIS A 6 17.30 6.37 -10.45
C HIS A 6 17.31 7.38 -9.29
N PRO A 7 17.84 7.02 -8.10
CA PRO A 7 17.80 7.90 -6.92
C PRO A 7 18.45 9.26 -7.17
N GLN A 8 19.54 9.29 -7.94
CA GLN A 8 20.25 10.50 -8.34
C GLN A 8 19.42 11.51 -9.17
N ARG A 9 18.24 11.13 -9.69
CA ARG A 9 17.36 12.04 -10.44
C ARG A 9 16.40 12.82 -9.54
N PHE A 10 16.31 12.50 -8.26
CA PHE A 10 15.32 13.07 -7.34
C PHE A 10 16.01 13.65 -6.10
N GLY A 11 15.62 14.87 -5.71
CA GLY A 11 16.11 15.50 -4.47
C GLY A 11 15.52 14.88 -3.20
N GLY A 12 14.45 14.10 -3.33
CA GLY A 12 13.80 13.38 -2.24
C GLY A 12 12.35 13.03 -2.56
N ALA A 13 11.61 12.53 -1.57
CA ALA A 13 10.19 12.20 -1.70
C ALA A 13 9.38 12.65 -0.47
N VAL A 14 8.13 13.06 -0.70
CA VAL A 14 7.14 13.23 0.36
C VAL A 14 6.11 12.12 0.21
N LEU A 15 6.01 11.27 1.23
CA LEU A 15 5.11 10.13 1.26
C LEU A 15 3.93 10.46 2.18
N VAL A 16 2.71 10.46 1.65
CA VAL A 16 1.48 10.71 2.42
C VAL A 16 0.75 9.38 2.58
N SER A 17 0.52 8.95 3.83
CA SER A 17 -0.08 7.66 4.19
C SER A 17 0.36 6.51 3.26
N PRO A 18 1.68 6.22 3.18
CA PRO A 18 2.17 5.23 2.24
C PRO A 18 1.62 3.85 2.60
N ALA A 19 0.98 3.20 1.63
CA ALA A 19 0.60 1.80 1.74
C ALA A 19 1.88 0.94 1.70
N LEU A 20 2.22 0.34 2.84
CA LEU A 20 3.48 -0.40 3.02
C LEU A 20 3.28 -1.83 3.54
N SER A 21 2.09 -2.14 4.04
CA SER A 21 1.72 -3.43 4.60
C SER A 21 0.28 -3.77 4.23
N THR A 22 -0.10 -5.02 4.49
CA THR A 22 -1.49 -5.44 4.59
C THR A 22 -1.72 -5.97 5.99
N PRO A 23 -2.99 -5.99 6.45
CA PRO A 23 -3.36 -6.83 7.57
C PRO A 23 -2.86 -8.27 7.37
N PRO A 24 -2.46 -8.96 8.46
CA PRO A 24 -1.98 -10.32 8.38
C PRO A 24 -3.11 -11.25 7.88
N ILE A 25 -2.89 -11.87 6.73
CA ILE A 25 -3.77 -12.91 6.20
C ILE A 25 -3.19 -14.30 6.50
N PRO A 26 -4.01 -15.29 6.88
CA PRO A 26 -3.55 -16.66 7.05
C PRO A 26 -2.95 -17.22 5.76
N TRP A 27 -1.88 -18.01 5.87
CA TRP A 27 -1.16 -18.56 4.71
C TRP A 27 -2.05 -19.43 3.80
N ILE A 28 -3.04 -20.13 4.39
CA ILE A 28 -4.03 -20.91 3.64
C ILE A 28 -4.89 -20.00 2.77
N THR A 29 -5.36 -18.89 3.32
CA THR A 29 -6.16 -17.90 2.60
C THR A 29 -5.37 -17.30 1.45
N GLU A 30 -4.11 -16.95 1.69
CA GLU A 30 -3.20 -16.42 0.65
C GLU A 30 -2.97 -17.42 -0.50
N LYS A 31 -2.77 -18.70 -0.18
CA LYS A 31 -2.65 -19.76 -1.19
C LYS A 31 -3.94 -19.97 -1.96
N ALA A 32 -5.08 -20.02 -1.28
CA ALA A 32 -6.39 -20.14 -1.91
C ALA A 32 -6.64 -18.97 -2.87
N LEU A 33 -6.36 -17.73 -2.43
CA LEU A 33 -6.46 -16.53 -3.24
C LEU A 33 -5.59 -16.63 -4.51
N SER A 34 -4.35 -17.11 -4.34
CA SER A 34 -3.42 -17.28 -5.46
C SER A 34 -3.93 -18.32 -6.48
N MET A 35 -4.52 -19.44 -6.03
CA MET A 35 -5.11 -20.43 -6.93
C MET A 35 -6.34 -19.90 -7.66
N VAL A 36 -7.25 -19.23 -6.94
CA VAL A 36 -8.45 -18.62 -7.56
C VAL A 36 -8.04 -17.53 -8.55
N CYS A 37 -7.01 -16.74 -8.25
CA CYS A 37 -6.51 -15.70 -9.14
C CYS A 37 -5.98 -16.24 -10.48
N VAL A 38 -5.52 -17.49 -10.55
CA VAL A 38 -5.12 -18.13 -11.82
C VAL A 38 -6.32 -18.37 -12.73
N VAL A 39 -7.45 -18.78 -12.15
CA VAL A 39 -8.65 -19.16 -12.90
C VAL A 39 -9.57 -17.98 -13.17
N ALA A 40 -9.73 -17.09 -12.19
CA ALA A 40 -10.67 -15.97 -12.22
C ALA A 40 -10.00 -14.64 -11.81
N PRO A 41 -8.96 -14.17 -12.53
CA PRO A 41 -8.22 -12.95 -12.18
C PRO A 41 -9.08 -11.67 -12.19
N TRP A 42 -10.18 -11.66 -12.95
CA TRP A 42 -11.13 -10.56 -13.06
C TRP A 42 -12.13 -10.50 -11.90
N ALA A 43 -12.17 -11.51 -11.02
CA ALA A 43 -13.19 -11.59 -9.97
C ALA A 43 -12.98 -10.46 -8.95
N PRO A 44 -14.06 -9.92 -8.36
CA PRO A 44 -13.92 -8.99 -7.25
C PRO A 44 -13.26 -9.70 -6.06
N LEU A 45 -12.33 -9.02 -5.37
CA LEU A 45 -11.68 -9.55 -4.17
C LEU A 45 -12.64 -9.66 -2.99
N GLY A 46 -13.70 -8.86 -2.99
CA GLY A 46 -14.68 -8.76 -1.92
C GLY A 46 -15.19 -7.33 -1.79
N PRO A 47 -16.07 -7.05 -0.82
CA PRO A 47 -16.39 -5.69 -0.43
C PRO A 47 -15.10 -5.00 0.05
N ALA A 48 -14.84 -3.80 -0.45
CA ALA A 48 -13.82 -2.92 0.10
C ALA A 48 -14.46 -2.04 1.18
N ASP A 49 -13.68 -1.64 2.18
CA ASP A 49 -14.10 -0.60 3.11
C ASP A 49 -14.41 0.69 2.35
N ASP A 50 -15.30 1.51 2.91
CA ASP A 50 -15.68 2.78 2.30
C ASP A 50 -14.45 3.69 2.22
N PRO A 51 -13.95 4.00 1.00
CA PRO A 51 -12.75 4.84 0.82
C PRO A 51 -12.95 6.26 1.38
N GLU A 52 -14.20 6.66 1.64
CA GLU A 52 -14.55 7.99 2.10
C GLU A 52 -14.80 8.07 3.61
N SER A 53 -14.72 6.95 4.32
CA SER A 53 -14.97 6.87 5.77
C SER A 53 -14.11 7.83 6.59
N GLY A 54 -12.91 8.19 6.12
CA GLY A 54 -12.00 9.16 6.74
C GLY A 54 -11.98 10.55 6.09
N MET A 55 -12.79 10.80 5.06
CA MET A 55 -12.78 12.06 4.32
C MET A 55 -13.77 13.08 4.89
N ALA A 56 -13.41 14.36 4.82
CA ALA A 56 -14.37 15.43 5.04
C ALA A 56 -15.52 15.33 4.00
N PRO A 57 -16.79 15.63 4.36
CA PRO A 57 -17.94 15.42 3.47
C PRO A 57 -17.80 16.05 2.08
N GLU A 58 -17.19 17.24 2.01
CA GLU A 58 -16.94 17.94 0.74
C GLU A 58 -15.91 17.22 -0.14
N LEU A 59 -14.90 16.59 0.46
CA LEU A 59 -13.90 15.80 -0.26
C LEU A 59 -14.47 14.46 -0.71
N ALA A 60 -15.25 13.81 0.15
CA ALA A 60 -15.99 12.59 -0.17
C ALA A 60 -16.89 12.80 -1.40
N LYS A 61 -17.66 13.91 -1.42
CA LYS A 61 -18.49 14.29 -2.57
C LYS A 61 -17.66 14.47 -3.85
N ARG A 62 -16.56 15.23 -3.79
CA ARG A 62 -15.65 15.42 -4.93
C ARG A 62 -15.03 14.11 -5.41
N HIS A 63 -14.76 13.18 -4.49
CA HIS A 63 -14.23 11.86 -4.82
C HIS A 63 -15.23 11.06 -5.65
N ARG A 64 -16.50 11.00 -5.23
CA ARG A 64 -17.58 10.31 -5.96
C ARG A 64 -17.87 10.91 -7.33
N GLU A 65 -17.86 12.23 -7.41
CA GLU A 65 -18.25 12.97 -8.62
C GLU A 65 -17.12 13.01 -9.67
N SER A 66 -15.89 12.65 -9.30
CA SER A 66 -14.75 12.66 -10.22
C SER A 66 -14.84 11.51 -11.24
N PRO A 67 -14.91 11.79 -12.56
CA PRO A 67 -14.96 10.76 -13.59
C PRO A 67 -13.63 9.99 -13.75
N HIS A 68 -12.56 10.45 -13.10
CA HIS A 68 -11.25 9.83 -13.15
C HIS A 68 -11.02 8.79 -12.05
N ASN A 69 -11.94 8.69 -11.09
CA ASN A 69 -11.83 7.74 -9.99
C ASN A 69 -12.51 6.42 -10.36
N TYR A 70 -11.79 5.31 -10.18
CA TYR A 70 -12.38 3.99 -10.31
C TYR A 70 -13.16 3.65 -9.03
N MET A 71 -14.49 3.63 -9.13
CA MET A 71 -15.40 3.34 -8.01
C MET A 71 -15.78 1.86 -7.89
N GLY A 72 -15.24 0.99 -8.76
CA GLY A 72 -15.51 -0.43 -8.69
C GLY A 72 -14.68 -1.13 -7.61
N GLY A 73 -15.10 -2.35 -7.24
CA GLY A 73 -14.30 -3.19 -6.34
C GLY A 73 -12.94 -3.57 -6.94
N MET A 74 -11.94 -3.73 -6.08
CA MET A 74 -10.61 -4.22 -6.47
C MET A 74 -10.73 -5.65 -7.03
N ARG A 75 -10.05 -5.91 -8.15
CA ARG A 75 -10.01 -7.23 -8.79
C ARG A 75 -8.95 -8.12 -8.13
N LEU A 76 -9.18 -9.44 -8.13
CA LEU A 76 -8.28 -10.43 -7.54
C LEU A 76 -6.84 -10.28 -8.02
N ARG A 77 -6.64 -10.10 -9.34
CA ARG A 77 -5.29 -9.92 -9.89
C ARG A 77 -4.58 -8.70 -9.31
N THR A 78 -5.29 -7.58 -9.22
CA THR A 78 -4.74 -6.33 -8.65
C THR A 78 -4.43 -6.50 -7.18
N GLY A 79 -5.36 -7.08 -6.41
CA GLY A 79 -5.14 -7.38 -4.98
C GLY A 79 -3.95 -8.30 -4.75
N LYS A 80 -3.78 -9.33 -5.59
CA LYS A 80 -2.61 -10.22 -5.54
C LYS A 80 -1.31 -9.46 -5.81
N MET A 81 -1.27 -8.58 -6.81
CA MET A 81 -0.08 -7.76 -7.08
C MET A 81 0.28 -6.86 -5.90
N PHE A 82 -0.72 -6.24 -5.25
CA PHE A 82 -0.52 -5.48 -4.02
C PHE A 82 0.07 -6.35 -2.92
N LEU A 83 -0.55 -7.50 -2.64
CA LEU A 83 -0.07 -8.44 -1.63
C LEU A 83 1.37 -8.87 -1.88
N ASP A 84 1.72 -9.24 -3.11
CA ASP A 84 3.09 -9.65 -3.47
C ASP A 84 4.10 -8.51 -3.22
N VAL A 85 3.71 -7.25 -3.49
CA VAL A 85 4.54 -6.06 -3.20
C VAL A 85 4.68 -5.83 -1.70
N PHE A 86 3.59 -5.90 -0.93
CA PHE A 86 3.63 -5.70 0.52
C PHE A 86 4.44 -6.79 1.23
N ARG A 87 4.30 -8.06 0.82
CA ARG A 87 5.15 -9.17 1.30
C ARG A 87 6.62 -8.95 1.01
N ARG A 88 6.93 -8.40 -0.17
CA ARG A 88 8.31 -8.04 -0.51
C ARG A 88 8.83 -6.93 0.41
N ILE A 89 8.05 -5.87 0.64
CA ILE A 89 8.44 -4.75 1.53
C ILE A 89 8.67 -5.26 2.95
N ASP A 90 7.73 -6.02 3.51
CA ASP A 90 7.83 -6.54 4.87
C ASP A 90 9.04 -7.47 5.05
N ARG A 91 9.34 -8.31 4.06
CA ARG A 91 10.57 -9.11 4.03
C ARG A 91 11.82 -8.23 3.98
N GLU A 92 11.86 -7.22 3.09
CA GLU A 92 13.01 -6.29 3.00
C GLU A 92 13.23 -5.55 4.33
N LEU A 93 12.17 -5.12 5.01
CA LEU A 93 12.25 -4.48 6.33
C LEU A 93 12.75 -5.45 7.40
N SER A 94 12.17 -6.64 7.48
CA SER A 94 12.51 -7.64 8.50
C SER A 94 13.95 -8.15 8.39
N GLU A 95 14.48 -8.21 7.17
CA GLU A 95 15.86 -8.62 6.90
C GLU A 95 16.86 -7.45 6.97
N GLY A 96 16.41 -6.23 7.30
CA GLY A 96 17.27 -5.03 7.33
C GLY A 96 17.82 -4.64 5.96
N ARG A 97 17.20 -5.11 4.86
CA ARG A 97 17.62 -4.84 3.48
C ARG A 97 16.83 -3.71 2.83
N PHE A 98 15.86 -3.14 3.55
CA PHE A 98 15.11 -1.99 3.09
C PHE A 98 16.02 -0.76 3.05
N LYS A 99 16.53 -0.44 1.86
CA LYS A 99 17.36 0.75 1.63
C LYS A 99 16.55 1.84 0.96
N THR A 100 16.55 3.01 1.56
CA THR A 100 16.10 4.26 0.93
C THR A 100 17.33 4.94 0.35
N ALA A 101 17.40 5.00 -0.98
CA ALA A 101 18.53 5.63 -1.67
C ALA A 101 18.34 7.15 -1.85
N PHE A 102 17.34 7.73 -1.19
CA PHE A 102 16.93 9.13 -1.37
C PHE A 102 16.37 9.68 -0.05
N PRO A 103 16.50 10.99 0.22
CA PRO A 103 15.86 11.65 1.35
C PRO A 103 14.34 11.58 1.25
N PHE A 104 13.64 11.41 2.37
CA PHE A 104 12.18 11.43 2.35
C PHE A 104 11.57 11.97 3.64
N VAL A 105 10.31 12.39 3.54
CA VAL A 105 9.44 12.73 4.67
C VAL A 105 8.20 11.87 4.57
N ILE A 106 7.73 11.34 5.71
CA ILE A 106 6.45 10.62 5.80
C ILE A 106 5.45 11.45 6.60
N LEU A 107 4.28 11.68 6.03
CA LEU A 107 3.10 12.22 6.70
C LEU A 107 2.10 11.08 6.86
N HIS A 108 1.75 10.72 8.09
CA HIS A 108 0.87 9.59 8.37
C HIS A 108 -0.08 9.94 9.52
N GLY A 109 -1.38 9.70 9.32
CA GLY A 109 -2.40 9.97 10.35
C GLY A 109 -2.41 8.91 11.45
N ASP A 110 -2.55 9.30 12.70
CA ASP A 110 -2.60 8.38 13.84
C ASP A 110 -3.87 7.49 13.87
N CYS A 111 -4.93 7.94 13.19
CA CYS A 111 -6.20 7.25 13.03
C CYS A 111 -6.43 6.73 11.60
N ASP A 112 -5.38 6.46 10.82
CA ASP A 112 -5.50 5.90 9.47
C ASP A 112 -6.00 4.44 9.53
N GLY A 113 -7.23 4.21 9.06
CA GLY A 113 -7.85 2.89 9.04
C GLY A 113 -7.42 2.02 7.84
N THR A 114 -6.71 2.59 6.86
CA THR A 114 -6.32 1.89 5.62
C THR A 114 -4.84 1.50 5.63
N CYS A 115 -3.97 2.42 6.03
CA CYS A 115 -2.53 2.21 6.09
C CYS A 115 -2.08 2.20 7.55
N GLU A 116 -1.35 1.17 7.96
CA GLU A 116 -0.94 1.05 9.37
C GLU A 116 0.25 1.95 9.70
N LEU A 117 0.07 2.85 10.68
CA LEU A 117 1.12 3.79 11.14
C LEU A 117 2.42 3.09 11.55
N SER A 118 2.30 1.95 12.23
CA SER A 118 3.45 1.15 12.72
C SER A 118 4.42 0.78 11.58
N THR A 119 3.90 0.60 10.36
CA THR A 119 4.74 0.25 9.21
C THR A 119 5.55 1.44 8.72
N SER A 120 5.00 2.66 8.82
CA SER A 120 5.77 3.88 8.53
C SER A 120 6.88 4.13 9.55
N GLN A 121 6.62 3.84 10.83
CA GLN A 121 7.64 3.91 11.89
C GLN A 121 8.79 2.94 11.62
N ARG A 122 8.47 1.67 11.31
CA ARG A 122 9.46 0.65 10.91
C ARG A 122 10.31 1.10 9.72
N VAL A 123 9.70 1.72 8.70
CA VAL A 123 10.46 2.24 7.54
C VAL A 123 11.45 3.33 7.95
N ILE A 124 11.07 4.25 8.83
CA ILE A 124 11.95 5.31 9.33
C ILE A 124 13.12 4.69 10.11
N GLU A 125 12.83 3.81 11.07
CA GLU A 125 13.84 3.15 11.91
C GLU A 125 14.87 2.37 11.08
N CYS A 126 14.41 1.60 10.09
CA CYS A 126 15.28 0.88 9.17
C CYS A 126 16.08 1.81 8.24
N SER A 127 15.58 3.02 7.96
CA SER A 127 16.24 3.99 7.07
C SER A 127 17.26 4.86 7.78
N THR A 128 17.10 5.13 9.09
CA THR A 128 18.02 5.94 9.89
C THR A 128 19.17 5.16 10.51
N SER A 129 19.08 3.82 10.51
CA SER A 129 20.07 2.93 11.13
C SER A 129 21.20 2.50 10.17
N ALA A 130 21.48 3.28 9.13
CA ALA A 130 22.48 2.99 8.08
C ALA A 130 23.54 4.08 7.98
#